data_AF-A0A2W6TQE1-F1
#
_entry.id   AF-A0A2W6TQE1-F1
#
_cell.length_a   1.000
_cell.length_b   1.000
_cell.length_c   1.000
_cell.angle_alpha   90.00
_cell.angle_beta   90.00
_cell.angle_gamma   90.00
#
_symmetry.space_group_name_H-M   'P 1'
#
loop_
_entity.id
_entity.type
_entity.pdbx_description
1 polymer ?
#
loop_
_entity_poly.entity_id
_entity_poly.type
_entity_poly.pdbx_seq_one_letter_code
_entity_poly.pdbx_strand_id
1 'polypeptide(L)'
;KSVSRERHRMTAFVRFEKMQDDVFFAKIDPDFNVLPLIRKHFKDRYADQKWMIYDLRRYYGLFYDLENCEFFYPDEKLDLNQYQEKFHDEEKKYQTLWQSYFTKTNIKERKNMKLHIQHVPKRYWKYLTEKH
;
A
#
# COMPACT_ATOMS: atom_id res chain seq x y z
N LYS A 1 -11.97 18.16 -4.33
CA LYS A 1 -10.98 17.04 -4.35
C LYS A 1 -10.62 16.74 -5.81
N SER A 2 -9.40 16.31 -6.14
CA SER A 2 -8.97 16.09 -7.54
C SER A 2 -8.30 14.73 -7.71
N VAL A 3 -8.61 14.04 -8.81
CA VAL A 3 -8.07 12.73 -9.19
C VAL A 3 -6.53 12.74 -9.26
N SER A 4 -5.93 13.82 -9.77
CA SER A 4 -4.47 13.94 -9.88
C SER A 4 -3.76 13.90 -8.52
N ARG A 5 -4.32 14.58 -7.52
CA ARG A 5 -3.80 14.56 -6.13
C ARG A 5 -3.96 13.19 -5.49
N GLU A 6 -5.08 12.51 -5.75
CA GLU A 6 -5.35 11.15 -5.25
C GLU A 6 -4.34 10.14 -5.83
N ARG A 7 -4.09 10.20 -7.15
CA ARG A 7 -3.08 9.39 -7.83
C ARG A 7 -1.70 9.57 -7.21
N HIS A 8 -1.25 10.82 -7.04
CA HIS A 8 0.07 11.10 -6.46
C HIS A 8 0.20 10.58 -5.03
N ARG A 9 -0.88 10.64 -4.24
CA ARG A 9 -0.90 10.06 -2.89
C ARG A 9 -0.82 8.54 -2.89
N MET A 10 -1.53 7.87 -3.80
CA MET A 10 -1.43 6.41 -3.91
C MET A 10 -0.02 5.97 -4.31
N THR A 11 0.61 6.64 -5.27
CA THR A 11 2.01 6.33 -5.61
C THR A 11 2.98 6.54 -4.44
N ALA A 12 2.67 7.41 -3.48
CA ALA A 12 3.54 7.69 -2.33
C ALA A 12 3.25 6.82 -1.09
N PHE A 13 1.99 6.41 -0.89
CA PHE A 13 1.52 5.80 0.36
C PHE A 13 1.15 4.33 0.26
N VAL A 14 1.09 3.75 -0.94
CA VAL A 14 0.96 2.29 -1.06
C VAL A 14 2.12 1.63 -0.31
N ARG A 15 1.77 0.67 0.53
CA ARG A 15 2.70 -0.20 1.25
C ARG A 15 2.39 -1.62 0.84
N PHE A 16 3.43 -2.36 0.52
CA PHE A 16 3.34 -3.77 0.18
C PHE A 16 3.70 -4.61 1.40
N GLU A 17 2.97 -5.70 1.56
CA GLU A 17 3.18 -6.74 2.56
C GLU A 17 3.51 -8.04 1.81
N LYS A 18 4.58 -8.75 2.17
CA LYS A 18 4.98 -9.99 1.49
C LYS A 18 4.12 -11.16 2.01
N MET A 19 3.53 -11.89 1.08
CA MET A 19 2.78 -13.12 1.36
C MET A 19 3.72 -14.34 1.37
N GLN A 20 3.25 -15.45 1.94
CA GLN A 20 3.97 -16.73 1.94
C GLN A 20 4.33 -17.23 0.53
N ASP A 21 3.55 -16.88 -0.49
CA ASP A 21 3.76 -17.28 -1.88
C ASP A 21 4.69 -16.35 -2.68
N ASP A 22 5.56 -15.57 -2.01
CA ASP A 22 6.46 -14.57 -2.61
C ASP A 22 5.76 -13.45 -3.42
N VAL A 23 4.45 -13.26 -3.20
CA VAL A 23 3.66 -12.18 -3.78
C VAL A 23 3.53 -11.02 -2.80
N PHE A 24 3.79 -9.80 -3.27
CA PHE A 24 3.62 -8.58 -2.48
C PHE A 24 2.21 -8.03 -2.59
N PHE A 25 1.46 -8.00 -1.50
CA PHE A 25 0.07 -7.53 -1.46
C PHE A 25 -0.03 -6.12 -0.87
N ALA A 26 -0.83 -5.26 -1.48
CA ALA A 26 -1.13 -3.93 -0.98
C ALA A 26 -2.63 -3.67 -0.98
N LYS A 27 -3.12 -3.03 0.09
CA LYS A 27 -4.51 -2.63 0.25
C LYS A 27 -4.61 -1.11 0.10
N ILE A 28 -5.53 -0.62 -0.73
CA ILE A 28 -5.79 0.81 -0.91
C ILE A 28 -7.27 1.14 -0.71
N ASP A 29 -7.54 2.38 -0.32
CA ASP A 29 -8.90 2.91 -0.15
C ASP A 29 -8.98 4.37 -0.67
N PRO A 30 -8.85 4.58 -1.99
CA PRO A 30 -8.87 5.91 -2.59
C PRO A 30 -10.29 6.45 -2.76
N ASP A 31 -10.47 7.77 -2.69
CA ASP A 31 -11.77 8.42 -3.01
C ASP A 31 -12.14 8.26 -4.48
N PHE A 32 -11.14 8.26 -5.38
CA PHE A 32 -11.35 8.13 -6.83
C PHE A 32 -10.82 6.81 -7.36
N ASN A 33 -11.32 6.42 -8.53
CA ASN A 33 -10.81 5.25 -9.21
C ASN A 33 -9.42 5.57 -9.79
N VAL A 34 -8.36 5.18 -9.09
CA VAL A 34 -6.97 5.52 -9.43
C VAL A 34 -6.13 4.31 -9.80
N LEU A 35 -6.62 3.08 -9.63
CA LEU A 35 -5.90 1.85 -10.02
C LEU A 35 -5.39 1.92 -11.47
N PRO A 36 -6.19 2.29 -12.48
CA PRO A 36 -5.71 2.39 -13.85
C PRO A 36 -4.57 3.41 -14.04
N LEU A 37 -4.56 4.46 -13.22
CA LEU A 37 -3.60 5.55 -13.31
C LEU A 37 -2.27 5.25 -12.61
N ILE A 38 -2.27 4.35 -11.63
CA ILE A 38 -1.07 3.97 -10.88
C ILE A 38 -0.41 2.69 -11.43
N ARG A 39 -1.11 1.92 -12.26
CA ARG A 39 -0.63 0.67 -12.90
C ARG A 39 0.78 0.79 -13.47
N LYS A 40 1.01 1.76 -14.36
CA LYS A 40 2.32 1.97 -15.00
C LYS A 40 3.41 2.28 -13.99
N HIS A 41 3.13 3.12 -13.00
CA HIS A 41 4.10 3.50 -11.98
C HIS A 41 4.60 2.29 -11.17
N PHE A 42 3.69 1.44 -10.71
CA PHE A 42 4.05 0.25 -9.92
C PHE A 42 4.70 -0.84 -10.78
N LYS A 43 4.26 -1.03 -12.03
CA LYS A 43 4.89 -1.96 -12.97
C LYS A 43 6.34 -1.56 -13.25
N ASP A 44 6.59 -0.29 -13.55
CA ASP A 44 7.94 0.19 -13.88
C ASP A 44 8.87 0.20 -12.64
N ARG A 45 8.32 0.45 -11.44
CA ARG A 45 9.11 0.55 -10.20
C ARG A 45 9.42 -0.79 -9.54
N TYR A 46 8.50 -1.75 -9.63
CA TYR A 46 8.59 -3.06 -8.98
C TYR A 46 8.49 -4.15 -10.06
N ALA A 47 9.40 -4.10 -11.02
CA ALA A 47 9.39 -4.96 -12.19
C ALA A 47 9.94 -6.37 -11.91
N ASP A 48 10.70 -6.52 -10.83
CA ASP A 48 11.46 -7.71 -10.40
C ASP A 48 10.71 -8.60 -9.40
N GLN A 49 9.53 -8.18 -8.95
CA GLN A 49 8.74 -8.89 -7.96
C GLN A 49 7.26 -8.97 -8.34
N LYS A 50 6.61 -10.09 -8.00
CA LYS A 50 5.15 -10.26 -8.19
C LYS A 50 4.42 -9.43 -7.16
N TRP A 51 3.40 -8.70 -7.58
CA TRP A 51 2.64 -7.87 -6.65
C TRP A 51 1.17 -7.74 -7.01
N MET A 52 0.37 -7.39 -6.01
CA MET A 52 -1.06 -7.20 -6.11
C MET A 52 -1.47 -5.94 -5.35
N ILE A 53 -2.30 -5.08 -5.95
CA ILE A 53 -2.88 -3.91 -5.30
C ILE A 53 -4.40 -4.04 -5.36
N TYR A 54 -5.06 -4.03 -4.20
CA TYR A 54 -6.51 -4.20 -4.09
C TYR A 54 -7.21 -2.95 -3.56
N ASP A 55 -8.22 -2.46 -4.28
CA ASP A 55 -9.08 -1.34 -3.87
C ASP A 55 -10.24 -1.84 -3.01
N LEU A 56 -10.18 -1.54 -1.71
CA LEU A 56 -11.16 -1.93 -0.70
C LEU A 56 -12.53 -1.26 -0.88
N ARG A 57 -12.62 -0.16 -1.63
CA ARG A 57 -13.85 0.58 -1.88
C ARG A 57 -14.60 0.08 -3.10
N ARG A 58 -13.87 -0.36 -4.13
CA ARG A 58 -14.41 -0.78 -5.43
C ARG A 58 -14.34 -2.28 -5.64
N TYR A 59 -13.73 -3.01 -4.71
CA TYR A 59 -13.65 -4.48 -4.70
C TYR A 59 -13.02 -5.07 -5.96
N TYR A 60 -11.93 -4.46 -6.44
CA TYR A 60 -11.15 -4.99 -7.55
C TYR A 60 -9.70 -4.52 -7.42
N GLY A 61 -8.79 -5.13 -8.17
CA GLY A 61 -7.38 -4.84 -8.04
C GLY A 61 -6.57 -5.00 -9.31
N LEU A 62 -5.26 -4.80 -9.14
CA LEU A 62 -4.22 -5.08 -10.12
C LEU A 62 -3.37 -6.24 -9.64
N PHE A 63 -3.02 -7.15 -10.54
CA PHE A 63 -2.05 -8.21 -10.30
C PHE A 63 -0.93 -8.12 -11.34
N TYR A 64 0.32 -8.20 -10.90
CA TYR A 64 1.51 -8.22 -11.74
C TYR A 64 2.29 -9.51 -11.52
N ASP A 65 2.50 -10.25 -12.61
CA ASP A 65 3.11 -11.59 -12.60
C ASP A 65 4.57 -11.62 -13.10
N LEU A 66 5.19 -10.44 -13.27
CA LEU A 66 6.51 -10.16 -13.88
C LEU A 66 6.47 -9.89 -15.40
N GLU A 67 5.38 -10.17 -16.09
CA GLU A 67 5.23 -9.91 -17.51
C GLU A 67 4.03 -8.99 -17.77
N ASN A 68 2.88 -9.43 -17.27
CA ASN A 68 1.57 -8.83 -17.44
C ASN A 68 1.12 -8.20 -16.13
N CYS A 69 0.44 -7.06 -16.25
CA CYS A 69 -0.20 -6.41 -15.12
C CYS A 69 -1.69 -6.32 -15.43
N GLU A 70 -2.54 -7.14 -14.83
CA GLU A 70 -3.95 -7.25 -15.22
C GLU A 70 -4.88 -6.79 -14.11
N PHE A 71 -6.09 -6.41 -14.49
CA PHE A 71 -7.15 -6.17 -13.52
C PHE A 71 -7.79 -7.50 -13.13
N PHE A 72 -8.07 -7.68 -11.86
CA PHE A 72 -8.86 -8.79 -11.37
C PHE A 72 -10.07 -8.29 -10.59
N TYR A 73 -11.18 -9.00 -10.73
CA TYR A 73 -12.47 -8.69 -10.12
C TYR A 73 -12.91 -9.92 -9.34
N PRO A 74 -12.69 -9.96 -8.03
CA PRO A 74 -13.18 -11.05 -7.19
C PRO A 74 -14.71 -11.12 -7.24
N ASP A 75 -15.26 -12.33 -7.34
CA ASP A 75 -16.71 -12.56 -7.28
C ASP A 75 -17.29 -12.20 -5.90
N GLU A 76 -16.47 -12.33 -4.86
CA GLU A 76 -16.79 -11.96 -3.49
C GLU A 76 -15.76 -11.01 -2.90
N LYS A 77 -16.19 -10.19 -1.93
CA LYS A 77 -15.29 -9.32 -1.19
C LYS A 77 -14.22 -10.16 -0.50
N LEU A 78 -12.95 -9.90 -0.81
CA LEU A 78 -11.82 -10.53 -0.12
C LEU A 78 -11.97 -10.42 1.41
N ASP A 79 -11.95 -11.56 2.09
CA ASP A 79 -11.82 -11.61 3.55
C ASP A 79 -10.37 -11.33 3.93
N LEU A 80 -10.10 -10.08 4.33
CA LEU A 80 -8.76 -9.65 4.68
C LEU A 80 -8.16 -10.41 5.86
N ASN A 81 -8.97 -11.00 6.74
CA ASN A 81 -8.47 -11.73 7.91
C ASN A 81 -7.81 -13.05 7.51
N GLN A 82 -8.42 -13.81 6.61
CA GLN A 82 -7.80 -15.02 6.02
C GLN A 82 -6.51 -14.71 5.27
N TYR A 83 -6.41 -13.53 4.64
CA TYR A 83 -5.18 -13.11 3.97
C TYR A 83 -4.08 -12.70 4.93
N GLN A 84 -4.39 -12.25 6.16
CA GLN A 84 -3.37 -11.96 7.16
C GLN A 84 -2.73 -13.22 7.75
N GLU A 85 -3.45 -14.34 7.77
CA GLU A 85 -2.90 -15.63 8.21
C GLU A 85 -1.87 -16.20 7.21
N LYS A 86 -1.92 -15.74 5.95
CA LYS A 86 -0.99 -16.12 4.88
C LYS A 86 0.27 -15.24 4.79
N PHE A 87 0.52 -14.36 5.77
CA PHE A 87 1.77 -13.60 5.81
C PHE A 87 2.95 -14.48 6.17
N HIS A 88 4.13 -14.18 5.61
CA HIS A 88 5.36 -14.89 5.94
C HIS A 88 5.79 -14.55 7.38
N ASP A 89 6.31 -15.51 8.15
CA ASP A 89 6.69 -15.27 9.56
C ASP A 89 7.79 -14.20 9.73
N GLU A 90 8.58 -13.96 8.69
CA GLU A 90 9.60 -12.90 8.67
C GLU A 90 9.03 -11.48 8.50
N GLU A 91 7.80 -11.34 8.00
CA GLU A 91 7.09 -10.08 7.77
C GLU A 91 6.95 -9.26 9.07
N LYS A 92 6.57 -9.92 10.17
CA LYS A 92 6.41 -9.30 11.49
C LYS A 92 7.73 -8.69 11.99
N LYS A 93 8.86 -9.32 11.67
CA LYS A 93 10.20 -8.77 11.98
C LYS A 93 10.50 -7.54 11.14
N TYR A 94 10.18 -7.54 9.85
CA TYR A 94 10.39 -6.38 8.96
C TYR A 94 9.52 -5.18 9.34
N GLN A 95 8.25 -5.39 9.71
CA GLN A 95 7.37 -4.32 10.21
C GLN A 95 7.94 -3.67 11.48
N THR A 96 8.41 -4.49 12.43
CA THR A 96 9.04 -4.02 13.68
C THR A 96 10.35 -3.27 13.42
N LEU A 97 11.16 -3.74 12.46
CA LEU A 97 12.39 -3.08 12.04
C LEU A 97 12.13 -1.74 11.35
N TRP A 98 11.10 -1.66 10.49
CA TRP A 98 10.68 -0.42 9.83
C TRP A 98 10.18 0.62 10.84
N GLN A 99 9.34 0.23 11.81
CA GLN A 99 8.89 1.10 12.90
C GLN A 99 10.08 1.63 13.73
N SER A 100 11.04 0.76 14.03
CA SER A 100 12.25 1.11 14.77
C SER A 100 13.15 2.07 13.98
N TYR A 101 13.30 1.84 12.67
CA TYR A 101 14.06 2.72 11.77
C TYR A 101 13.39 4.10 11.63
N PHE A 102 12.07 4.13 11.39
CA PHE A 102 11.30 5.38 11.28
C PHE A 102 11.35 6.19 12.58
N THR A 103 11.26 5.52 13.74
CA THR A 103 11.34 6.19 15.05
C THR A 103 12.73 6.77 15.32
N LYS A 104 13.80 6.06 14.93
CA LYS A 104 15.20 6.49 15.13
C LYS A 104 15.66 7.58 14.16
N THR A 105 15.12 7.60 12.94
CA THR A 105 15.45 8.62 11.93
C THR A 105 14.58 9.89 12.05
N ASN A 106 13.57 9.89 12.91
CA ASN A 106 12.68 11.02 13.13
C ASN A 106 13.35 12.11 13.99
N ILE A 107 13.56 13.29 13.42
CA ILE A 107 14.12 14.46 14.11
C ILE A 107 13.01 15.13 14.91
N LYS A 108 13.06 15.01 16.24
CA LYS A 108 11.99 15.47 17.16
C LYS A 108 11.69 16.98 17.03
N GLU A 109 12.68 17.80 16.72
CA GLU A 109 12.55 19.25 16.54
C GLU A 109 11.82 19.64 15.23
N ARG A 110 11.74 18.74 14.23
CA ARG A 110 11.03 18.99 12.95
C ARG A 110 9.55 18.62 13.00
N LYS A 111 9.01 18.33 14.19
CA LYS A 111 7.62 17.87 14.39
C LYS A 111 6.61 19.00 14.18
N ASN A 112 6.25 19.25 12.93
CA ASN A 112 5.11 20.11 12.58
C ASN A 112 3.87 19.27 12.23
N MET A 113 3.05 18.98 13.25
CA MET A 113 1.87 18.12 13.09
C MET A 113 0.82 18.72 12.15
N LYS A 114 0.68 20.05 12.11
CA LYS A 114 -0.29 20.73 11.24
C LYS A 114 0.08 20.54 9.76
N LEU A 115 1.35 20.76 9.41
CA LEU A 115 1.87 20.54 8.06
C LEU A 115 1.86 19.05 7.69
N HIS A 116 2.20 18.17 8.64
CA HIS A 116 2.18 16.73 8.42
C HIS A 116 0.77 16.21 8.10
N ILE A 117 -0.28 16.72 8.76
CA ILE A 117 -1.68 16.35 8.47
C ILE A 117 -2.14 16.90 7.10
N GLN A 118 -1.62 18.05 6.65
CA GLN A 118 -1.91 18.59 5.32
C GLN A 118 -1.31 17.70 4.21
N HIS A 119 -0.07 17.24 4.38
CA HIS A 119 0.62 16.39 3.41
C HIS A 119 0.17 14.92 3.49
N VAL A 120 -0.05 14.39 4.70
CA VAL A 120 -0.48 13.01 4.96
C VAL A 120 -1.77 13.03 5.80
N PRO A 121 -2.94 13.15 5.17
CA PRO A 121 -4.20 13.17 5.91
C PRO A 121 -4.43 11.90 6.71
N LYS A 122 -4.98 12.07 7.92
CA LYS A 122 -5.18 10.99 8.91
C LYS A 122 -5.90 9.75 8.37
N ARG A 123 -6.76 9.89 7.36
CA ARG A 123 -7.47 8.77 6.73
C ARG A 123 -6.56 7.71 6.11
N TYR A 124 -5.33 8.07 5.73
CA TYR A 124 -4.35 7.13 5.17
C TYR A 124 -3.48 6.47 6.24
N TRP A 125 -3.53 6.95 7.49
CA TRP A 125 -2.64 6.46 8.55
C TRP A 125 -2.94 4.99 8.91
N LYS A 126 -4.19 4.53 8.73
CA LYS A 126 -4.58 3.11 8.87
C LYS A 126 -3.84 2.14 7.94
N TYR A 127 -3.13 2.65 6.92
CA TYR A 127 -2.34 1.84 5.98
C TYR A 127 -0.84 2.11 6.08
N LEU A 128 -0.41 2.95 7.02
CA LEU A 128 1.00 3.28 7.24
C LEU A 128 1.50 2.49 8.44
N THR A 129 2.35 1.49 8.20
CA THR A 129 2.97 0.68 9.25
C THR A 129 3.79 1.52 10.24
N GLU A 130 4.32 2.68 9.81
CA GLU A 130 5.03 3.63 10.69
C GLU A 130 4.16 4.42 11.69
N LYS A 131 2.84 4.29 11.64
CA LYS A 131 1.90 5.00 12.54
C LYS A 131 1.41 4.15 13.72
N HIS A 132 1.71 2.86 13.70
CA HIS A 132 1.33 1.87 14.70
C HIS A 132 2.56 1.36 15.44
#